data_AF-A0A4V1L2L1-F1
#
_entry.id   AF-A0A4V1L2L1-F1
#
_cell.length_a   1.000
_cell.length_b   1.000
_cell.length_c   1.000
_cell.angle_alpha   90.00
_cell.angle_beta   90.00
_cell.angle_gamma   90.00
#
_symmetry.space_group_name_H-M   'P 1'
#
loop_
_entity.id
_entity.type
_entity.pdbx_description
1 polymer ?
#
loop_
_entity_poly.entity_id
_entity_poly.type
_entity_poly.pdbx_seq_one_letter_code
_entity_poly.pdbx_strand_id
1 'polypeptide(L)' 'MSGNHEKIHQAEKVTDVIVDGFNGAQRALSTCWVNGYGVLTDPSRVQSDLHRAKQEIDKALAAMRNFRAWPTHEDYGG' A
#
# COMPACT_ATOMS: atom_id res chain seq x y z
N MET A 1 0.20 -28.54 -14.27
CA MET A 1 1.17 -27.56 -13.71
C MET A 1 0.61 -26.13 -13.64
N SER A 2 -0.72 -25.93 -13.50
CA SER A 2 -1.36 -24.61 -13.74
C SER A 2 -1.73 -23.83 -12.46
N GLY A 3 -2.02 -24.50 -11.34
CA GLY A 3 -2.57 -23.82 -10.15
C GLY A 3 -1.53 -23.04 -9.32
N ASN A 4 -0.34 -23.60 -9.15
CA ASN A 4 0.68 -23.00 -8.28
C ASN A 4 1.25 -21.69 -8.86
N HIS A 5 1.51 -21.67 -10.17
CA HIS A 5 1.95 -20.47 -10.88
C HIS A 5 0.91 -19.33 -10.77
N GLU A 6 -0.38 -19.67 -10.87
CA GLU A 6 -1.44 -18.67 -10.73
C GLU A 6 -1.54 -18.11 -9.32
N LYS A 7 -1.40 -18.97 -8.29
CA LYS A 7 -1.36 -18.54 -6.88
C LYS A 7 -0.18 -17.59 -6.60
N ILE A 8 1.01 -17.89 -7.12
CA ILE A 8 2.21 -17.06 -6.98
C ILE A 8 1.99 -15.70 -7.67
N HIS A 9 1.50 -15.70 -8.90
CA HIS A 9 1.25 -14.46 -9.64
C HIS A 9 0.13 -13.60 -9.02
N GLN A 10 -0.87 -14.22 -8.40
CA GLN A 10 -1.88 -13.47 -7.62
C GLN A 10 -1.25 -12.81 -6.38
N ALA A 11 -0.35 -13.51 -5.69
CA ALA A 11 0.37 -12.96 -4.54
C ALA A 11 1.27 -11.78 -4.94
N GLU A 12 1.98 -11.88 -6.06
CA GLU A 12 2.79 -10.79 -6.64
C GLU A 12 1.94 -9.52 -6.85
N LYS A 13 0.80 -9.66 -7.55
CA LYS A 13 -0.11 -8.52 -7.78
C LYS A 13 -0.62 -7.90 -6.48
N VAL A 14 -0.92 -8.72 -5.48
CA VAL A 14 -1.35 -8.23 -4.17
C VAL A 14 -0.21 -7.47 -3.48
N THR A 15 1.02 -7.98 -3.56
CA THR A 15 2.18 -7.26 -3.01
C THR A 15 2.43 -5.93 -3.69
N ASP A 16 2.24 -5.84 -5.01
CA ASP A 16 2.37 -4.57 -5.74
C ASP A 16 1.36 -3.53 -5.23
N VAL A 17 0.09 -3.91 -5.06
CA VAL A 17 -0.96 -3.02 -4.51
C VAL A 17 -0.59 -2.53 -3.10
N ILE A 18 -0.04 -3.41 -2.27
CA ILE A 18 0.38 -3.07 -0.91
C ILE A 18 1.52 -2.06 -0.94
N VAL A 19 2.55 -2.33 -1.74
CA VAL A 19 3.73 -1.46 -1.89
C VAL A 19 3.34 -0.10 -2.45
N ASP A 20 2.49 -0.07 -3.47
CA ASP A 20 2.01 1.17 -4.08
C ASP A 20 1.20 2.04 -3.11
N GLY A 21 0.37 1.42 -2.27
CA GLY A 21 -0.38 2.14 -1.23
C GLY A 21 0.55 2.79 -0.19
N PHE A 22 1.57 2.08 0.28
CA PHE A 22 2.56 2.65 1.19
C PHE A 22 3.38 3.77 0.54
N ASN A 23 3.84 3.59 -0.70
CA ASN A 23 4.57 4.61 -1.45
C ASN A 23 3.69 5.84 -1.74
N GLY A 24 2.40 5.64 -2.02
CA GLY A 24 1.41 6.71 -2.19
C GLY A 24 1.24 7.52 -0.91
N ALA A 25 1.10 6.84 0.23
CA ALA A 25 1.00 7.48 1.53
C ALA A 25 2.26 8.29 1.87
N GLN A 26 3.46 7.72 1.68
CA GLN A 26 4.71 8.41 1.94
C GLN A 26 4.86 9.69 1.09
N ARG A 27 4.48 9.63 -0.19
CA ARG A 27 4.49 10.81 -1.08
C ARG A 27 3.54 11.90 -0.60
N ALA A 28 2.30 11.55 -0.25
CA ALA A 28 1.32 12.51 0.26
C ALA A 28 1.80 13.17 1.57
N LEU A 29 2.49 12.39 2.42
CA LEU A 29 3.01 12.87 3.68
C LEU A 29 4.25 13.75 3.55
N SER A 30 5.07 13.58 2.50
CA SER A 30 6.38 14.26 2.36
C SER A 30 6.33 15.79 2.54
N THR A 31 5.24 16.45 2.17
CA THR A 31 5.01 17.89 2.34
C THR A 31 4.57 18.29 3.75
N CYS A 32 3.86 17.42 4.47
CA CYS A 32 3.28 17.72 5.78
C CYS A 32 4.32 17.69 6.92
N TRP A 33 5.33 16.81 6.82
CA TRP A 33 6.24 16.51 7.94
C TRP A 33 7.48 17.40 8.01
N VAL A 34 7.70 18.33 7.08
CA VAL A 34 8.83 19.26 7.17
C VAL A 34 8.52 20.30 8.25
N ASN A 35 8.86 19.98 9.51
CA ASN A 35 8.76 20.86 10.68
C ASN A 35 7.38 21.52 10.91
N GLY A 36 6.29 20.89 10.47
CA GLY A 36 4.94 21.47 10.54
C GLY A 36 4.74 22.69 9.63
N TYR A 37 5.70 22.98 8.74
CA TYR A 37 5.65 24.11 7.81
C TYR A 37 4.36 24.13 7.00
N GLY A 38 3.93 22.97 6.49
CA GLY A 38 2.68 22.85 5.75
C GLY A 38 1.46 23.33 6.54
N VAL A 39 1.42 23.10 7.86
CA VAL A 39 0.30 23.54 8.72
C VAL A 39 0.31 25.05 8.87
N LEU A 40 1.50 25.65 8.97
CA LEU A 40 1.65 27.09 9.11
C LEU A 40 1.38 27.84 7.79
N THR A 41 1.61 27.21 6.65
CA THR A 41 1.44 27.85 5.33
C THR A 41 0.11 27.57 4.66
N ASP A 42 -0.40 26.33 4.73
CA ASP A 42 -1.65 25.92 4.08
C ASP A 42 -2.28 24.72 4.81
N PRO A 43 -3.03 24.99 5.90
CA PRO A 43 -3.70 23.96 6.69
C PRO A 43 -4.65 23.08 5.87
N SER A 44 -5.35 23.67 4.90
CA SER A 44 -6.33 22.96 4.07
C SER A 44 -5.65 21.93 3.18
N ARG A 45 -4.50 22.28 2.60
CA ARG A 45 -3.69 21.34 1.83
C ARG A 45 -3.13 20.21 2.70
N VAL A 46 -2.66 20.51 3.91
CA VAL A 46 -2.22 19.47 4.86
C VAL A 46 -3.33 18.50 5.18
N GLN A 47 -4.54 19.01 5.47
CA GLN A 47 -5.69 18.15 5.73
C GLN A 47 -6.00 17.23 4.55
N SER A 48 -5.97 17.76 3.33
CA SER A 48 -6.17 16.99 2.09
C SER A 48 -5.10 15.91 1.91
N ASP A 49 -3.83 16.25 2.12
CA ASP A 49 -2.69 15.35 2.01
C ASP A 49 -2.77 14.21 3.06
N LEU A 50 -3.17 14.53 4.31
CA LEU A 50 -3.41 13.54 5.35
C LEU A 50 -4.56 12.59 4.99
N HIS A 51 -5.67 13.12 4.47
CA HIS A 51 -6.78 12.29 4.00
C HIS A 51 -6.36 11.37 2.87
N ARG A 52 -5.58 11.87 1.91
CA ARG A 52 -5.04 11.06 0.82
C ARG A 52 -4.11 9.96 1.34
N ALA A 53 -3.20 10.28 2.25
CA ALA A 53 -2.31 9.28 2.85
C ALA A 53 -3.09 8.17 3.55
N LYS A 54 -4.13 8.53 4.33
CA LYS A 54 -5.04 7.56 4.94
C LYS A 54 -5.69 6.65 3.89
N GLN A 55 -6.20 7.20 2.80
CA GLN A 55 -6.84 6.41 1.74
C GLN A 55 -5.88 5.40 1.10
N GLU A 56 -4.63 5.79 0.85
CA GLU A 56 -3.64 4.85 0.29
C GLU A 56 -3.26 3.74 1.28
N ILE A 57 -3.14 4.08 2.58
CA ILE A 57 -2.94 3.08 3.64
C ILE A 57 -4.14 2.12 3.71
N ASP A 58 -5.37 2.64 3.67
CA ASP A 58 -6.58 1.84 3.73
C ASP A 58 -6.66 0.83 2.56
N LYS A 59 -6.25 1.24 1.34
CA LYS A 59 -6.17 0.35 0.19
C LYS A 59 -5.14 -0.78 0.41
N ALA A 60 -3.93 -0.43 0.87
CA ALA A 60 -2.89 -1.43 1.15
C ALA A 60 -3.36 -2.43 2.23
N LEU A 61 -3.95 -1.93 3.33
CA LEU A 61 -4.49 -2.78 4.39
C LEU A 61 -5.64 -3.66 3.88
N ALA A 62 -6.50 -3.14 3.00
CA ALA A 62 -7.57 -3.95 2.41
C ALA A 62 -7.00 -5.09 1.55
N ALA A 63 -5.97 -4.84 0.73
CA ALA A 63 -5.30 -5.87 -0.04
C ALA A 63 -4.69 -6.96 0.85
N MET A 64 -3.96 -6.57 1.90
CA MET A 64 -3.42 -7.49 2.91
C MET A 64 -4.52 -8.31 3.58
N ARG A 65 -5.63 -7.65 3.97
CA ARG A 65 -6.72 -8.26 4.70
C ARG A 65 -7.63 -9.12 3.84
N ASN A 66 -7.64 -9.00 2.52
CA ASN A 66 -8.56 -9.76 1.68
C ASN A 66 -7.87 -10.94 1.01
N PHE A 67 -6.55 -10.89 0.79
CA PHE A 67 -5.83 -12.01 0.22
C PHE A 67 -5.51 -13.07 1.28
N ARG A 68 -5.90 -14.32 1.01
CA ARG A 68 -5.70 -15.47 1.91
C ARG A 68 -4.87 -16.58 1.28
N ALA A 69 -4.74 -16.59 -0.04
CA ALA A 69 -4.10 -17.66 -0.79
C ALA A 69 -2.58 -17.44 -0.92
N TRP A 70 -1.89 -17.11 0.18
CA TRP A 70 -0.45 -16.91 0.16
C TRP A 70 0.28 -18.19 -0.25
N PRO A 71 1.24 -18.13 -1.18
CA PRO A 71 2.00 -19.30 -1.59
C PRO A 71 2.89 -19.79 -0.45
N THR A 72 3.03 -21.10 -0.32
CA THR A 72 3.94 -21.78 0.61
C THR A 72 5.13 -22.35 -0.16
N HIS A 73 6.10 -22.95 0.56
CA HIS A 73 7.27 -23.56 -0.06
C HIS A 73 6.92 -24.63 -1.11
N GLU A 74 5.88 -25.44 -0.86
CA GLU A 74 5.40 -26.48 -1.76
C GLU A 74 4.90 -25.92 -3.11
N ASP A 75 4.37 -24.69 -3.13
CA ASP A 75 3.92 -24.04 -4.36
C ASP A 75 5.07 -23.75 -5.33
N TYR A 76 6.32 -23.67 -4.84
CA TYR A 76 7.53 -23.45 -5.64
C TYR A 76 8.23 -24.75 -6.07
N GLY A 77 7.62 -25.92 -5.82
CA GLY A 77 8.16 -27.22 -6.22
C GLY A 77 9.21 -27.78 -5.27
N GLY A 78 8.95 -27.67 -3.96
CA GLY A 78 9.80 -28.22 -2.88
C GLY A 78 10.21 -29.68 -3.05
#